data_AF-A0A7C6YAQ7-F1
#
_entry.id   AF-A0A7C6YAQ7-F1
#
_cell.length_a   1.000
_cell.length_b   1.000
_cell.length_c   1.000
_cell.angle_alpha   90.00
_cell.angle_beta   90.00
_cell.angle_gamma   90.00
#
_symmetry.space_group_name_H-M   'P 1'
#
loop_
_entity.id
_entity.type
_entity.pdbx_description
1 polymer ?
#
loop_
_entity_poly.entity_id
_entity_poly.type
_entity_poly.pdbx_seq_one_letter_code
_entity_poly.pdbx_strand_id
1 'polypeptide(L)' 'MLIGFQFANFKSFKDETVFSMFADTNKKLLETNLFQAGNMKRSAAVYGANASGKTNFI' A
#
# COMPACT_ATOMS: atom_id res chain seq x y z
N MET A 1 -0.31 -11.42 7.68
CA MET A 1 -0.60 -10.55 6.52
C MET A 1 -0.27 -9.13 6.90
N LEU A 2 0.56 -8.43 6.11
CA LEU A 2 0.79 -7.00 6.32
C LEU A 2 -0.46 -6.23 5.86
N ILE A 3 -1.14 -5.56 6.79
CA ILE A 3 -2.37 -4.80 6.50
C ILE A 3 -2.04 -3.34 6.17
N GLY A 4 -0.99 -2.80 6.79
CA GLY A 4 -0.54 -1.43 6.57
C GLY A 4 0.61 -1.11 7.51
N PHE A 5 1.28 0.00 7.23
CA PHE A 5 2.33 0.56 8.08
C PHE A 5 2.43 2.06 7.85
N GLN A 6 3.01 2.75 8.82
CA GLN A 6 3.27 4.17 8.77
C GLN A 6 4.69 4.46 9.22
N PHE A 7 5.33 5.43 8.58
CA PHE A 7 6.70 5.81 8.89
C PHE A 7 6.94 7.28 8.50
N ALA A 8 7.89 7.92 9.19
CA ALA A 8 8.33 9.28 8.92
C ALA A 8 9.84 9.35 9.13
N ASN A 9 10.51 10.28 8.44
CA ASN A 9 11.96 10.48 8.51
C ASN A 9 12.77 9.17 8.35
N PHE A 10 12.46 8.39 7.29
CA PHE A 10 13.10 7.11 7.00
C PHE A 10 13.73 7.11 5.61
N LYS A 11 15.06 6.92 5.54
CA LYS A 11 15.83 6.94 4.29
C LYS A 11 15.52 8.18 3.44
N SER A 12 14.80 8.01 2.33
CA SER A 12 14.44 9.08 1.39
C SER A 12 13.04 9.69 1.64
N PHE A 13 12.37 9.34 2.74
CA PHE A 13 11.04 9.84 3.10
C PHE A 13 11.16 10.80 4.28
N LYS A 14 11.02 12.09 4.00
CA LYS A 14 11.08 13.15 5.02
C LYS A 14 9.80 13.17 5.87
N ASP A 15 8.67 13.27 5.19
CA ASP A 15 7.35 13.43 5.81
C ASP A 15 6.69 12.07 6.11
N GLU A 16 5.61 12.10 6.88
CA GLU A 16 4.84 10.90 7.19
C GLU A 16 4.28 10.25 5.93
N THR A 17 4.45 8.94 5.83
CA THR A 17 3.91 8.10 4.75
C THR A 17 3.10 6.99 5.37
N VAL A 18 1.86 6.81 4.89
CA VAL A 18 0.93 5.78 5.33
C VAL A 18 0.63 4.86 4.16
N PHE A 19 0.83 3.56 4.37
CA PHE A 19 0.42 2.51 3.44
C PHE A 19 -0.68 1.66 4.07
N SER A 20 -1.76 1.42 3.32
CA SER A 20 -2.91 0.65 3.77
C SER A 20 -3.45 -0.27 2.68
N MET A 21 -3.70 -1.52 3.06
CA MET A 21 -4.34 -2.55 2.24
C MET A 21 -5.84 -2.63 2.46
N PHE A 22 -6.45 -1.75 3.27
CA PHE A 22 -7.90 -1.65 3.33
C PHE A 22 -8.46 -1.28 1.95
N ALA A 23 -9.52 -1.96 1.55
CA ALA A 23 -10.26 -1.57 0.36
C ALA A 23 -10.94 -0.23 0.62
N ASP A 24 -10.98 0.61 -0.40
CA ASP A 24 -11.77 1.84 -0.35
C ASP A 24 -13.26 1.50 -0.56
N THR A 25 -14.08 2.54 -0.70
CA THR A 25 -15.53 2.38 -0.94
C THR A 25 -15.87 2.03 -2.39
N ASN A 26 -14.87 1.87 -3.27
CA ASN A 26 -15.08 1.54 -4.67
C ASN A 26 -15.50 0.07 -4.82
N LYS A 27 -16.64 -0.15 -5.46
CA LYS A 27 -17.22 -1.49 -5.63
C LYS A 27 -16.71 -2.23 -6.86
N LYS A 28 -15.84 -1.62 -7.67
CA LYS A 28 -15.29 -2.25 -8.87
C LYS A 28 -14.27 -3.32 -8.46
N LEU A 29 -14.39 -4.54 -9.02
CA LEU A 29 -13.45 -5.66 -8.81
C LEU A 29 -13.38 -6.22 -7.37
N LEU A 30 -14.38 -5.97 -6.52
CA LEU A 30 -14.41 -6.51 -5.15
C LEU A 30 -14.26 -8.04 -5.12
N GLU A 31 -14.98 -8.73 -5.99
CA GLU A 31 -15.00 -10.20 -6.07
C GLU A 31 -13.64 -10.81 -6.43
N THR A 32 -12.79 -10.09 -7.17
CA THR A 32 -11.52 -10.63 -7.67
C THR A 32 -10.31 -10.15 -6.87
N ASN A 33 -10.37 -8.94 -6.30
CA ASN A 33 -9.19 -8.27 -5.74
C ASN A 33 -9.18 -8.20 -4.22
N LEU A 34 -10.23 -8.68 -3.54
CA LEU A 34 -10.30 -8.72 -2.09
C LEU A 34 -10.18 -10.13 -1.52
N PHE A 35 -9.64 -10.24 -0.32
CA PHE A 35 -9.72 -11.48 0.45
C PHE A 35 -11.17 -11.76 0.85
N GLN A 36 -11.58 -13.03 0.88
CA GLN A 36 -12.93 -13.41 1.33
C GLN A 36 -13.15 -13.12 2.83
N ALA A 37 -12.08 -13.08 3.62
CA ALA A 37 -12.11 -12.88 5.07
C ALA A 37 -11.91 -11.41 5.50
N GLY A 38 -12.33 -10.44 4.67
CA GLY A 38 -12.34 -9.02 5.04
C GLY A 38 -12.16 -8.08 3.86
N ASN A 39 -12.55 -6.81 4.04
CA ASN A 39 -12.47 -5.78 2.99
C ASN A 39 -11.01 -5.29 2.77
N MET A 40 -10.14 -6.22 2.38
CA MET A 40 -8.68 -6.02 2.27
C MET A 40 -8.19 -6.47 0.89
N LYS A 41 -7.33 -5.66 0.28
CA LYS A 41 -6.74 -5.88 -1.04
C LYS A 41 -5.78 -7.07 -1.01
N ARG A 42 -5.79 -7.90 -2.06
CA ARG A 42 -4.89 -9.07 -2.20
C ARG A 42 -3.46 -8.70 -2.53
N SER A 43 -3.26 -7.59 -3.24
CA SER A 43 -1.95 -7.15 -3.70
C SER A 43 -1.91 -5.63 -3.85
N ALA A 44 -0.69 -5.11 -3.83
CA ALA A 44 -0.37 -3.74 -4.18
C ALA A 44 0.95 -3.75 -4.96
N ALA A 45 1.13 -2.76 -5.82
CA ALA A 45 2.35 -2.58 -6.58
C ALA A 45 2.83 -1.14 -6.46
N VAL A 46 4.14 -0.97 -6.30
CA VAL A 46 4.79 0.33 -6.07
C VAL A 46 5.58 0.70 -7.32
N TYR A 47 5.15 1.75 -8.02
CA TYR A 47 5.75 2.24 -9.25
C TYR A 47 6.21 3.69 -9.10
N GLY A 48 7.13 4.12 -9.97
CA GLY A 48 7.71 5.47 -9.92
C GLY A 48 9.02 5.56 -10.70
N ALA A 49 9.48 6.78 -10.94
CA ALA A 49 10.73 7.05 -11.65
C ALA A 49 11.96 6.47 -10.94
N ASN A 50 13.10 6.40 -11.63
CA ASN A 50 14.36 5.99 -11.00
C ASN A 50 14.71 6.93 -9.83
N ALA A 51 15.30 6.37 -8.77
CA ALA A 51 15.61 7.06 -7.52
C ALA A 51 14.40 7.64 -6.73
N SER A 52 13.15 7.34 -7.10
CA SER A 52 11.96 7.82 -6.38
C SER A 52 11.69 7.13 -5.02
N GLY A 53 12.65 6.40 -4.46
CA GLY A 53 12.51 5.76 -3.15
C GLY A 53 11.76 4.42 -3.11
N LYS A 54 11.47 3.77 -4.25
CA LYS A 54 10.74 2.48 -4.29
C LYS A 54 11.39 1.37 -3.46
N THR A 55 12.71 1.18 -3.56
CA THR A 55 13.46 0.21 -2.74
C THR A 55 13.61 0.65 -1.28
N ASN A 56 13.47 1.95 -1.01
CA ASN A 56 13.50 2.46 0.36
C ASN A 56 12.15 2.28 1.07
N PHE A 57 11.07 2.10 0.32
CA PHE A 57 9.72 1.82 0.83
C PHE A 57 9.57 0.38 1.36
N ILE A 58 10.41 -0.55 0.89
CA ILE A 58 10.40 -1.98 1.23
C ILE A 58 11.58 -2.30 2.17
#